data_AF-A0A8C6SG58-F1
#
_entry.id   AF-A0A8C6SG58-F1
#
_cell.length_a   1.000
_cell.length_b   1.000
_cell.length_c   1.000
_cell.angle_alpha   90.00
_cell.angle_beta   90.00
_cell.angle_gamma   90.00
#
_symmetry.space_group_name_H-M   'P 1'
#
loop_
_entity.id
_entity.type
_entity.pdbx_description
1 polymer ?
#
loop_
_entity_poly.entity_id
_entity_poly.type
_entity_poly.pdbx_seq_one_letter_code
_entity_poly.pdbx_strand_id
1 'polypeptide(L)'
;MKKLAVFLLCLVLLAIYTEANPIIQESFAKQLLRSKRQKPGHPDEPMREHLLHMQALDQRAQETNREHWLNPHCYPRCDSNYGYPV
;
A
#
# COMPACT_ATOMS: atom_id res chain seq x y z
N MET A 1 -37.81 -21.87 -48.84
CA MET A 1 -36.45 -21.30 -48.95
C MET A 1 -36.32 -19.88 -48.38
N LYS A 2 -37.11 -18.89 -48.83
CA LYS A 2 -36.98 -17.48 -48.37
C LYS A 2 -37.15 -17.26 -46.86
N LYS A 3 -38.11 -17.94 -46.21
CA LYS A 3 -38.34 -17.81 -44.75
C LYS A 3 -37.18 -18.38 -43.91
N LEU A 4 -36.58 -19.48 -44.36
CA LEU A 4 -35.39 -20.05 -43.72
C LEU A 4 -34.18 -19.13 -43.87
N ALA A 5 -34.01 -18.48 -45.02
CA ALA A 5 -32.95 -17.49 -45.23
C ALA A 5 -33.09 -16.28 -44.28
N VAL A 6 -34.30 -15.75 -44.10
CA VAL A 6 -34.57 -14.67 -43.15
C VAL A 6 -34.31 -15.11 -41.70
N PHE A 7 -34.71 -16.34 -41.36
CA PHE A 7 -34.48 -16.88 -40.02
C PHE A 7 -32.99 -17.07 -39.72
N LEU A 8 -32.23 -17.62 -40.67
CA LEU A 8 -30.77 -17.72 -40.57
C LEU A 8 -30.11 -16.35 -40.46
N LEU A 9 -30.58 -15.36 -41.22
CA LEU A 9 -30.06 -13.99 -41.16
C LEU A 9 -30.33 -13.33 -39.81
N CYS A 10 -31.52 -13.55 -39.22
CA CYS A 10 -31.81 -13.11 -37.84
C CYS A 10 -30.90 -13.77 -36.80
N LEU A 11 -30.64 -15.08 -36.91
CA LEU A 11 -29.76 -15.78 -35.98
C LEU A 11 -28.31 -15.28 -36.06
N VAL A 12 -27.83 -15.03 -37.28
CA VAL A 12 -26.48 -14.46 -37.49
C VAL A 12 -26.38 -13.06 -36.90
N LEU A 13 -27.39 -12.20 -37.11
CA LEU A 13 -27.41 -10.87 -36.50
C LEU A 13 -27.40 -10.95 -34.98
N LEU A 14 -28.25 -11.79 -34.39
CA LEU A 14 -28.31 -11.98 -32.93
C LEU A 14 -26.95 -12.44 -32.38
N ALA A 15 -26.29 -13.41 -33.01
CA ALA A 15 -24.98 -13.89 -32.57
C ALA A 15 -23.92 -12.78 -32.55
N ILE A 16 -23.87 -11.96 -33.61
CA ILE A 16 -22.91 -10.84 -33.72
C ILE A 16 -23.17 -9.78 -32.65
N TYR A 17 -24.44 -9.45 -32.37
CA TYR A 17 -24.80 -8.47 -31.34
C TYR A 17 -24.59 -9.00 -29.91
N THR A 18 -24.68 -10.30 -29.68
CA THR A 18 -24.44 -10.90 -28.36
C THR A 18 -22.96 -11.05 -28.02
N GLU A 19 -22.09 -11.34 -28.99
CA GLU A 19 -20.64 -11.39 -28.74
C GLU A 19 -20.02 -10.00 -28.54
N ALA A 20 -20.62 -8.96 -29.15
CA ALA A 20 -20.11 -7.59 -29.07
C ALA A 20 -20.39 -6.88 -27.73
N ASN A 21 -21.16 -7.50 -26.82
CA ASN A 21 -21.39 -6.97 -25.47
C ASN A 21 -20.79 -7.92 -24.42
N PRO A 22 -19.45 -7.96 -24.25
CA PRO A 22 -18.93 -8.41 -22.99
C PRO A 22 -19.48 -7.43 -21.94
N ILE A 23 -20.27 -7.94 -20.98
CA ILE A 23 -20.88 -7.18 -19.86
C ILE A 23 -19.89 -6.18 -19.24
N ILE A 24 -18.60 -6.48 -19.31
CA ILE A 24 -17.49 -5.59 -19.01
C ILE A 24 -16.43 -5.73 -20.11
N GLN A 25 -15.97 -4.60 -20.66
CA GLN A 25 -14.84 -4.56 -21.59
C GLN A 25 -13.59 -5.18 -20.96
N GLU A 26 -12.84 -6.00 -21.71
CA GLU A 26 -11.68 -6.74 -21.21
C GLU A 26 -10.63 -5.82 -20.54
N SER A 27 -10.44 -4.61 -21.09
CA SER A 27 -9.57 -3.57 -20.51
C SER A 27 -10.02 -3.16 -19.12
N PHE A 28 -11.33 -2.97 -18.91
CA PHE A 28 -11.91 -2.59 -17.64
C PHE A 28 -11.85 -3.74 -16.62
N ALA A 29 -12.10 -4.98 -17.04
CA ALA A 29 -11.91 -6.16 -16.19
C ALA A 29 -10.45 -6.28 -15.72
N LYS A 30 -9.48 -6.12 -16.63
CA LYS A 30 -8.05 -6.13 -16.29
C LYS A 30 -7.66 -4.99 -15.36
N GLN A 31 -8.24 -3.79 -15.54
CA GLN A 31 -8.01 -2.64 -14.67
C GLN A 31 -8.57 -2.86 -13.27
N LEU A 32 -9.77 -3.42 -13.16
CA LEU A 32 -10.37 -3.83 -11.88
C LEU A 32 -9.50 -4.84 -11.15
N LEU A 33 -9.05 -5.90 -11.85
CA LEU A 33 -8.18 -6.92 -11.27
C LEU A 33 -6.82 -6.34 -10.82
N ARG A 34 -6.28 -5.34 -11.53
CA ARG A 34 -5.07 -4.61 -11.11
C ARG A 34 -5.31 -3.76 -9.86
N SER A 35 -6.44 -3.07 -9.78
CA SER A 35 -6.79 -2.24 -8.61
C SER A 35 -7.01 -3.06 -7.34
N LYS A 36 -7.46 -4.30 -7.49
CA LYS A 36 -7.70 -5.25 -6.38
C LYS A 36 -6.49 -6.11 -6.03
N ARG A 37 -5.42 -6.09 -6.83
CA ARG A 37 -4.17 -6.77 -6.46
C ARG A 37 -3.52 -6.01 -5.31
N GLN A 38 -3.57 -6.63 -4.13
CA GLN A 38 -2.72 -6.22 -3.02
C GLN A 38 -1.26 -6.37 -3.46
N LYS A 39 -0.44 -5.34 -3.22
CA LYS A 39 1.00 -5.41 -3.52
C LYS A 39 1.58 -6.64 -2.81
N PRO A 40 2.49 -7.41 -3.45
CA PRO A 40 3.20 -8.46 -2.76
C PRO A 40 3.96 -7.86 -1.57
N GLY A 41 3.74 -8.40 -0.38
CA GLY A 41 4.21 -7.87 0.91
C GLY A 41 3.14 -8.02 1.99
N HIS A 42 3.54 -8.08 3.25
CA HIS A 42 2.56 -8.06 4.34
C HIS A 42 1.87 -6.68 4.36
N PRO A 43 0.56 -6.59 4.65
CA PRO A 43 -0.13 -5.30 4.74
C PRO A 43 0.58 -4.32 5.69
N ASP A 44 1.23 -4.87 6.72
CA ASP A 44 1.89 -4.12 7.77
C ASP A 44 3.40 -3.92 7.55
N GLU A 45 3.97 -4.39 6.44
CA GLU A 45 5.40 -4.23 6.12
C GLU A 45 5.88 -2.76 6.23
N PRO A 46 5.14 -1.76 5.66
CA PRO A 46 5.55 -0.36 5.76
C PRO A 46 5.52 0.17 7.20
N MET A 47 4.55 -0.30 7.99
CA MET A 47 4.42 0.10 9.39
C MET A 47 5.52 -0.53 10.24
N ARG A 48 5.86 -1.79 9.97
CA ARG A 48 6.95 -2.51 10.63
C ARG A 48 8.31 -1.84 10.38
N GLU A 49 8.61 -1.49 9.12
CA GLU A 49 9.85 -0.80 8.78
C GLU A 49 9.95 0.58 9.46
N HIS A 50 8.84 1.33 9.47
CA HIS A 50 8.78 2.62 10.16
C HIS A 50 9.04 2.48 11.66
N LEU A 51 8.41 1.50 12.33
CA LEU A 51 8.59 1.25 13.76
C LEU A 51 10.04 0.88 14.10
N LEU A 52 10.68 0.03 13.28
CA LEU A 52 12.08 -0.32 13.46
C LEU A 52 13.00 0.90 13.31
N HIS A 53 12.72 1.77 12.34
CA HIS A 53 13.46 3.02 12.18
C HIS A 53 13.29 3.94 13.38
N MET A 54 12.05 4.13 13.86
CA MET A 54 11.77 4.93 15.04
C MET A 54 12.49 4.38 16.29
N GLN A 55 12.54 3.06 16.46
CA GLN A 55 13.26 2.43 17.56
C GLN A 55 14.77 2.71 17.50
N ALA A 56 15.39 2.64 16.32
CA ALA A 56 16.81 2.95 16.16
C ALA A 56 17.12 4.42 16.46
N LEU A 57 16.22 5.35 16.11
CA LEU A 57 16.34 6.76 16.45
C LEU A 57 16.24 6.99 17.97
N ASP A 58 15.31 6.32 18.64
CA ASP A 58 15.13 6.43 20.09
C ASP A 58 16.36 5.90 20.84
N GLN A 59 16.92 4.77 20.42
CA GLN A 59 18.17 4.25 20.97
C GLN A 59 19.32 5.26 20.85
N ARG A 60 19.51 5.84 19.66
CA ARG A 60 20.54 6.86 19.44
C ARG A 60 20.29 8.11 20.30
N ALA A 61 19.03 8.54 20.45
CA ALA A 61 18.68 9.66 21.31
C ALA A 61 19.04 9.37 22.78
N GLN A 62 18.75 8.16 23.27
CA GLN A 62 19.11 7.76 24.64
C GLN A 62 20.63 7.70 24.84
N GLU A 63 21.38 7.16 23.87
CA GLU A 63 22.84 7.09 23.92
C GLU A 63 23.46 8.50 23.95
N THR A 64 23.08 9.37 23.01
CA THR A 64 23.58 10.75 22.95
C THR A 64 23.20 11.56 24.18
N ASN A 65 21.99 11.36 24.70
CA ASN A 65 21.58 12.00 25.94
C ASN A 65 22.44 11.51 27.11
N ARG A 66 22.67 10.19 27.22
CA ARG A 66 23.54 9.61 28.27
C ARG A 66 24.98 10.10 28.18
N GLU A 67 25.54 10.22 26.99
CA GLU A 67 26.86 10.80 26.77
C GLU A 67 26.91 12.27 27.21
N HIS A 68 25.85 13.03 26.93
CA HIS A 68 25.70 14.40 27.40
C HIS A 68 25.65 14.49 28.92
N TRP A 69 24.87 13.64 29.59
CA TRP A 69 24.76 13.58 31.04
C TRP A 69 26.08 13.18 31.72
N LEU A 70 26.88 12.33 31.08
CA LEU A 70 28.16 11.83 31.62
C LEU A 70 29.36 12.74 31.30
N ASN A 71 29.16 13.84 30.58
CA ASN A 71 30.23 14.76 30.23
C ASN A 71 30.68 15.58 31.45
N PRO A 72 31.95 15.51 31.89
CA PRO A 72 32.45 16.29 33.04
C PRO A 72 32.43 17.80 32.82
N HIS A 73 32.29 18.26 31.58
CA HIS A 73 32.19 19.68 31.20
C HIS A 73 30.75 20.15 31.00
N CYS A 74 29.75 19.31 31.30
CA CYS A 74 28.36 19.71 31.19
C CYS A 74 27.96 20.70 32.30
N TYR A 75 27.11 21.68 31.96
CA TYR A 75 26.57 22.61 32.94
C TYR A 75 25.68 21.88 33.96
N PRO A 76 25.47 22.39 35.19
CA PRO A 76 24.71 21.70 36.25
C PRO A 76 23.26 21.32 35.88
N ARG A 77 22.70 21.95 34.83
CA ARG A 77 21.38 21.64 34.28
C ARG A 77 21.35 20.39 33.39
N CYS A 78 22.53 19.85 33.10
CA CYS A 78 22.80 18.69 32.27
C CYS A 78 23.34 17.51 33.11
N ASP A 79 23.07 17.48 34.42
CA ASP A 79 23.21 16.31 35.31
C ASP A 79 21.83 15.65 35.51
N SER A 80 21.73 14.34 35.28
CA SER A 80 20.45 13.62 35.32
C SER A 80 19.87 13.56 36.74
N ASN A 81 20.68 13.86 37.74
CA ASN A 81 20.25 13.98 39.14
C ASN A 81 19.61 15.34 39.45
N TYR A 82 19.82 16.37 38.62
CA TYR A 82 19.32 17.74 38.83
C TYR A 82 18.31 18.20 37.77
N GLY A 83 18.19 17.50 36.62
CA GLY A 83 17.19 17.76 35.59
C GLY A 83 15.95 16.89 35.73
N TYR A 84 14.75 17.48 35.61
CA TYR A 84 13.52 16.70 35.39
C TYR A 84 13.57 16.06 33.99
N PRO A 85 13.21 14.76 33.85
CA PRO A 85 12.99 14.19 32.52
C PRO A 85 11.82 14.93 31.88
N VAL A 86 12.03 15.50 30.69
CA VAL A 86 10.98 16.05 29.84
C VAL A 86 10.53 14.96 28.88
#